data_AF-A0A0J1DJE7-F1
#
_entry.id   AF-A0A0J1DJE7-F1
#
_cell.length_a   1.000
_cell.length_b   1.000
_cell.length_c   1.000
_cell.angle_alpha   90.00
_cell.angle_beta   90.00
_cell.angle_gamma   90.00
#
_symmetry.space_group_name_H-M   'P 1'
#
loop_
_entity.id
_entity.type
_entity.pdbx_description
1 polymer ?
#
loop_
_entity_poly.entity_id
_entity_poly.type
_entity_poly.pdbx_seq_one_letter_code
_entity_poly.pdbx_strand_id
1 'polypeptide(L)'
;MTLEDYFKDIPARATEPVLIRSLSQMVSLFKDGEEALKEGDWELYRFWTIEPAMNQPGEMAFGVTDLYPGTIGGEFNMTHGHYHAGPGAELYMGLKGSGLLLLQSREGELKIIEFKEGTATYIPSGWGHRMVNTGEQTMTFLAVWPTGIEHDYEVMYRNDFKVRVLKGDGGVVFEDR
;
A
#
# COMPACT_ATOMS: atom_id res chain seq x y z
N MET A 1 3.57 6.28 27.28
CA MET A 1 3.59 5.57 25.99
C MET A 1 2.78 6.42 25.02
N THR A 2 3.43 6.99 24.02
CA THR A 2 2.74 7.69 22.92
C THR A 2 2.32 6.68 21.83
N LEU A 3 1.44 7.08 20.91
CA LEU A 3 1.14 6.27 19.72
C LEU A 3 2.41 6.05 18.88
N GLU A 4 3.27 7.07 18.78
CA GLU A 4 4.54 6.95 18.07
C GLU A 4 5.46 5.89 18.69
N ASP A 5 5.56 5.84 20.02
CA ASP A 5 6.34 4.79 20.72
C ASP A 5 5.74 3.40 20.47
N TYR A 6 4.41 3.29 20.47
CA TYR A 6 3.73 2.02 20.20
C TYR A 6 4.06 1.50 18.80
N PHE A 7 4.03 2.36 17.78
CA PHE A 7 4.30 1.96 16.40
C PHE A 7 5.77 1.61 16.15
N LYS A 8 6.71 2.23 16.88
CA LYS A 8 8.14 1.85 16.83
C LYS A 8 8.39 0.41 17.30
N ASP A 9 7.57 -0.09 18.21
CA ASP A 9 7.68 -1.46 18.75
C ASP A 9 7.00 -2.53 17.87
N ILE A 10 6.26 -2.14 16.83
CA ILE A 10 5.49 -3.07 15.99
C ILE A 10 6.32 -4.23 15.42
N PRO A 11 7.56 -4.02 14.93
CA PRO A 11 8.37 -5.14 14.45
C PRO A 11 8.58 -6.24 15.49
N ALA A 12 8.64 -5.90 16.79
CA ALA A 12 8.78 -6.86 17.88
C ALA A 12 7.46 -7.50 18.32
N ARG A 13 6.31 -6.96 17.86
CA ARG A 13 4.95 -7.42 18.20
C ARG A 13 4.23 -8.10 17.04
N ALA A 14 4.82 -8.12 15.85
CA ALA A 14 4.27 -8.76 14.68
C ALA A 14 3.99 -10.25 14.97
N THR A 15 2.82 -10.73 14.55
CA THR A 15 2.41 -12.13 14.72
C THR A 15 2.83 -12.99 13.53
N GLU A 16 3.32 -12.36 12.47
CA GLU A 16 3.80 -12.99 11.24
C GLU A 16 5.20 -12.49 10.88
N PRO A 17 5.96 -13.22 10.04
CA PRO A 17 7.19 -12.69 9.45
C PRO A 17 6.92 -11.36 8.73
N VAL A 18 7.85 -10.42 8.87
CA VAL A 18 7.77 -9.15 8.13
C VAL A 18 7.69 -9.42 6.63
N LEU A 19 6.70 -8.82 5.98
CA LEU A 19 6.62 -8.80 4.53
C LEU A 19 7.57 -7.71 4.04
N ILE A 20 8.53 -8.09 3.22
CA ILE A 20 9.42 -7.16 2.53
C ILE A 20 9.13 -7.27 1.03
N ARG A 21 8.97 -6.12 0.38
CA ARG A 21 8.74 -6.03 -1.06
C ARG A 21 9.86 -5.25 -1.71
N SER A 22 10.52 -5.89 -2.65
CA SER A 22 11.62 -5.36 -3.44
C SER A 22 11.16 -5.08 -4.88
N LEU A 23 11.97 -4.33 -5.64
CA LEU A 23 11.67 -3.99 -7.03
C LEU A 23 11.53 -5.25 -7.89
N SER A 24 12.39 -6.25 -7.72
CA SER A 24 12.32 -7.50 -8.48
C SER A 24 10.98 -8.22 -8.35
N GLN A 25 10.29 -8.05 -7.22
CA GLN A 25 8.96 -8.63 -6.95
C GLN A 25 7.80 -7.80 -7.52
N MET A 26 8.06 -6.56 -7.93
CA MET A 26 7.05 -5.59 -8.37
C MET A 26 7.36 -4.99 -9.74
N VAL A 27 8.35 -5.55 -10.45
CA VAL A 27 8.95 -4.97 -11.65
C VAL A 27 7.92 -4.62 -12.74
N SER A 28 6.92 -5.48 -12.95
CA SER A 28 5.87 -5.29 -13.97
C SER A 28 4.84 -4.21 -13.64
N LEU A 29 4.79 -3.76 -12.38
CA LEU A 29 3.88 -2.70 -11.93
C LEU A 29 4.41 -1.30 -12.28
N PHE A 30 5.72 -1.15 -12.46
CA PHE A 30 6.33 0.12 -12.81
C PHE A 30 6.51 0.26 -14.32
N LYS A 31 6.37 1.48 -14.86
CA LYS A 31 6.51 1.75 -16.30
C LYS A 31 7.86 1.30 -16.84
N ASP A 32 8.93 1.68 -16.15
CA ASP A 32 10.31 1.37 -16.51
C ASP A 32 10.97 0.46 -15.46
N GLY A 33 10.19 -0.43 -14.84
CA GLY A 33 10.66 -1.31 -13.77
C GLY A 33 11.82 -2.22 -14.21
N GLU A 34 11.75 -2.79 -15.42
CA GLU A 34 12.82 -3.66 -15.95
C GLU A 34 14.13 -2.90 -16.18
N GLU A 35 14.06 -1.64 -16.59
CA GLU A 35 15.26 -0.81 -16.76
C GLU A 35 15.85 -0.44 -15.40
N ALA A 36 15.00 0.01 -14.48
CA ALA A 36 15.42 0.36 -13.12
C ALA A 36 16.04 -0.83 -12.37
N LEU A 37 15.53 -2.05 -12.58
CA LEU A 37 16.06 -3.26 -11.95
C LEU A 37 17.52 -3.57 -12.36
N LYS A 38 17.97 -3.09 -13.52
CA LYS A 38 19.38 -3.24 -13.96
C LYS A 38 20.33 -2.41 -13.09
N GLU A 39 19.84 -1.32 -12.50
CA GLU A 39 20.62 -0.45 -11.62
C GLU A 39 20.63 -0.95 -10.17
N GLY A 40 19.57 -1.64 -9.73
CA GLY A 40 19.53 -2.29 -8.42
C GLY A 40 18.18 -2.89 -8.09
N ASP A 41 18.19 -3.84 -7.14
CA ASP A 41 16.96 -4.38 -6.55
C ASP A 41 16.73 -3.71 -5.18
N TRP A 42 16.00 -2.60 -5.19
CA TRP A 42 15.73 -1.83 -3.97
C TRP A 42 14.55 -2.38 -3.19
N GLU A 43 14.64 -2.27 -1.88
CA GLU A 43 13.49 -2.46 -1.02
C GLU A 43 12.51 -1.30 -1.19
N LEU A 44 11.25 -1.61 -1.48
CA LEU A 44 10.20 -0.63 -1.75
C LEU A 44 9.34 -0.37 -0.50
N TYR A 45 8.98 -1.41 0.24
CA TYR A 45 8.24 -1.26 1.49
C TYR A 45 8.35 -2.48 2.40
N ARG A 46 8.04 -2.26 3.68
CA ARG A 46 7.81 -3.28 4.70
C ARG A 46 6.39 -3.26 5.20
N PHE A 47 5.87 -4.42 5.57
CA PHE A 47 4.59 -4.56 6.22
C PHE A 47 4.67 -5.57 7.37
N TRP A 48 4.15 -5.17 8.52
CA TRP A 48 4.07 -6.00 9.71
C TRP A 48 2.62 -6.30 10.04
N THR A 49 2.27 -7.58 10.13
CA THR A 49 0.94 -8.06 10.46
C THR A 49 0.80 -8.34 11.96
N ILE A 50 -0.34 -7.92 12.54
CA ILE A 50 -0.79 -8.28 13.87
C ILE A 50 -2.20 -8.89 13.74
N GLU A 51 -2.24 -10.22 13.72
CA GLU A 51 -3.44 -11.05 13.57
C GLU A 51 -3.41 -12.19 14.62
N PRO A 52 -3.83 -11.92 15.87
CA PRO A 52 -3.73 -12.90 16.94
C PRO A 52 -4.84 -13.97 16.92
N ALA A 53 -5.94 -13.72 16.19
CA ALA A 53 -7.15 -14.55 16.21
C ALA A 53 -7.72 -14.80 14.81
N MET A 54 -6.98 -15.56 14.00
CA MET A 54 -7.32 -15.86 12.62
C MET A 54 -8.67 -16.59 12.49
N ASN A 55 -9.48 -16.19 11.49
CA ASN A 55 -10.75 -16.83 11.09
C ASN A 55 -11.84 -16.91 12.18
N GLN A 56 -11.78 -16.04 13.19
CA GLN A 56 -12.80 -15.99 14.24
C GLN A 56 -13.86 -14.90 13.94
N PRO A 57 -15.17 -15.21 14.06
CA PRO A 57 -16.22 -14.24 13.75
C PRO A 57 -16.11 -12.94 14.55
N GLY A 58 -16.03 -11.80 13.85
CA GLY A 58 -15.96 -10.48 14.46
C GLY A 58 -14.56 -10.01 14.86
N GLU A 59 -13.54 -10.87 14.69
CA GLU A 59 -12.15 -10.50 14.97
C GLU A 59 -11.55 -9.66 13.85
N MET A 60 -10.68 -8.73 14.25
CA MET A 60 -9.99 -7.80 13.36
C MET A 60 -8.48 -7.98 13.48
N ALA A 61 -7.79 -7.88 12.36
CA ALA A 61 -6.35 -7.74 12.29
C ALA A 61 -5.99 -6.28 12.00
N PHE A 62 -4.73 -5.94 12.28
CA PHE A 62 -4.17 -4.70 11.80
C PHE A 62 -2.71 -4.88 11.43
N GLY A 63 -2.19 -3.92 10.68
CA GLY A 63 -0.81 -3.95 10.24
C GLY A 63 -0.29 -2.57 9.94
N VAL A 64 1.02 -2.44 10.02
CA VAL A 64 1.72 -1.18 9.77
C VAL A 64 2.59 -1.36 8.55
N THR A 65 2.50 -0.39 7.63
CA THR A 65 3.36 -0.35 6.44
C THR A 65 4.30 0.84 6.55
N ASP A 66 5.57 0.60 6.23
CA ASP A 66 6.54 1.64 5.89
C ASP A 66 6.78 1.61 4.38
N LEU A 67 6.25 2.60 3.65
CA LEU A 67 6.46 2.78 2.21
C LEU A 67 7.54 3.83 1.98
N TYR A 68 8.66 3.43 1.39
CA TYR A 68 9.82 4.31 1.21
C TYR A 68 9.58 5.37 0.12
N PRO A 69 10.18 6.57 0.25
CA PRO A 69 10.06 7.62 -0.75
C PRO A 69 10.93 7.29 -1.98
N GLY A 70 10.66 7.98 -3.08
CA GLY A 70 11.45 7.87 -4.31
C GLY A 70 10.61 7.46 -5.51
N THR A 71 11.29 7.21 -6.62
CA THR A 71 10.68 6.81 -7.88
C THR A 71 11.42 5.63 -8.50
N ILE A 72 10.68 4.84 -9.27
CA ILE A 72 11.20 3.80 -10.16
C ILE A 72 10.92 4.26 -11.58
N GLY A 73 11.96 4.67 -12.32
CA GLY A 73 11.78 5.17 -13.68
C GLY A 73 10.90 6.42 -13.78
N GLY A 74 10.87 7.26 -12.74
CA GLY A 74 10.01 8.44 -12.69
C GLY A 74 8.59 8.19 -12.18
N GLU A 75 8.17 6.95 -11.97
CA GLU A 75 6.92 6.60 -11.29
C GLU A 75 7.15 6.52 -9.78
N PHE A 76 6.28 7.15 -8.97
CA PHE A 76 6.43 7.16 -7.52
C PHE A 76 6.37 5.75 -6.94
N ASN A 77 7.16 5.51 -5.89
CA ASN A 77 7.14 4.24 -5.18
C ASN A 77 5.75 3.99 -4.56
N MET A 78 5.32 2.74 -4.62
CA MET A 78 3.97 2.33 -4.31
C MET A 78 3.93 0.95 -3.66
N THR A 79 2.83 0.65 -2.98
CA THR A 79 2.54 -0.73 -2.59
C THR A 79 2.08 -1.54 -3.79
N HIS A 80 2.14 -2.87 -3.69
CA HIS A 80 1.67 -3.75 -4.76
C HIS A 80 0.20 -3.46 -5.12
N GLY A 81 -0.62 -3.13 -4.13
CA GLY A 81 -2.07 -3.03 -4.26
C GLY A 81 -2.74 -4.39 -4.50
N HIS A 82 -4.01 -4.49 -4.13
CA HIS A 82 -4.80 -5.71 -4.28
C HIS A 82 -6.29 -5.43 -4.17
N TYR A 83 -7.08 -6.42 -4.60
CA TYR A 83 -8.48 -6.57 -4.25
C TYR A 83 -8.63 -7.64 -3.18
N HIS A 84 -9.73 -7.62 -2.43
CA HIS A 84 -10.15 -8.77 -1.65
C HIS A 84 -10.92 -9.77 -2.54
N ALA A 85 -10.68 -11.06 -2.35
CA ALA A 85 -11.41 -12.12 -3.03
C ALA A 85 -12.86 -12.24 -2.52
N GLY A 86 -13.05 -11.96 -1.22
CA GLY A 86 -14.35 -11.94 -0.55
C GLY A 86 -14.76 -10.55 -0.04
N PRO A 87 -15.89 -10.46 0.69
CA PRO A 87 -16.30 -9.22 1.34
C PRO A 87 -15.34 -8.87 2.47
N GLY A 88 -14.94 -7.61 2.54
CA GLY A 88 -14.03 -7.12 3.57
C GLY A 88 -13.70 -5.67 3.29
N ALA A 89 -14.16 -4.78 4.17
CA ALA A 89 -13.78 -3.38 4.15
C ALA A 89 -12.53 -3.16 5.03
N GLU A 90 -11.79 -2.11 4.75
CA GLU A 90 -10.61 -1.74 5.55
C GLU A 90 -10.72 -0.30 6.04
N LEU A 91 -9.99 -0.01 7.12
CA LEU A 91 -9.75 1.34 7.59
C LEU A 91 -8.26 1.64 7.58
N TYR A 92 -7.87 2.72 6.90
CA TYR A 92 -6.49 3.18 6.82
C TYR A 92 -6.31 4.47 7.62
N MET A 93 -5.20 4.58 8.34
CA MET A 93 -4.82 5.79 9.08
C MET A 93 -3.36 6.17 8.82
N GLY A 94 -3.14 7.42 8.41
CA GLY A 94 -1.80 7.95 8.17
C GLY A 94 -1.11 8.33 9.47
N LEU A 95 0.10 7.81 9.67
CA LEU A 95 0.89 8.01 10.88
C LEU A 95 2.09 8.93 10.64
N LYS A 96 2.68 8.89 9.45
CA LYS A 96 3.80 9.75 9.05
C LYS A 96 3.87 9.86 7.53
N GLY A 97 4.42 10.96 7.04
CA GLY A 97 4.65 11.15 5.62
C GLY A 97 3.38 11.57 4.87
N SER A 98 3.49 11.57 3.54
CA SER A 98 2.43 12.04 2.66
C SER A 98 2.47 11.30 1.33
N GLY A 99 1.31 11.09 0.76
CA GLY A 99 1.13 10.29 -0.43
C GLY A 99 -0.30 10.34 -0.93
N LEU A 100 -0.65 9.33 -1.70
CA LEU A 100 -1.98 9.11 -2.24
C LEU A 100 -2.45 7.70 -1.90
N LEU A 101 -3.74 7.57 -1.62
CA LEU A 101 -4.44 6.30 -1.67
C LEU A 101 -5.25 6.26 -2.97
N LEU A 102 -4.92 5.30 -3.84
CA LEU A 102 -5.69 4.97 -5.03
C LEU A 102 -6.71 3.89 -4.67
N LEU A 103 -7.97 4.09 -5.08
CA LEU A 103 -9.04 3.12 -4.95
C LEU A 103 -9.66 2.86 -6.32
N GLN A 104 -9.84 1.59 -6.68
CA GLN A 104 -10.46 1.19 -7.95
C GLN A 104 -11.57 0.16 -7.73
N SER A 105 -12.79 0.47 -8.15
CA SER A 105 -13.89 -0.50 -8.12
C SER A 105 -13.68 -1.61 -9.16
N ARG A 106 -14.44 -2.70 -9.09
CA ARG A 106 -14.36 -3.79 -10.08
C ARG A 106 -14.92 -3.37 -11.45
N GLU A 107 -15.79 -2.38 -11.47
CA GLU A 107 -16.32 -1.70 -12.66
C GLU A 107 -15.32 -0.64 -13.19
N GLY A 108 -14.25 -0.39 -12.42
CA GLY A 108 -13.15 0.48 -12.78
C GLY A 108 -13.42 1.96 -12.54
N GLU A 109 -14.32 2.29 -11.62
CA GLU A 109 -14.40 3.63 -11.01
C GLU A 109 -13.13 3.87 -10.20
N LEU A 110 -12.47 5.01 -10.42
CA LEU A 110 -11.23 5.38 -9.75
C LEU A 110 -11.46 6.53 -8.76
N LYS A 111 -10.92 6.40 -7.55
CA LYS A 111 -10.83 7.49 -6.58
C LYS A 111 -9.38 7.65 -6.14
N ILE A 112 -8.96 8.89 -6.00
CA ILE A 112 -7.63 9.27 -5.53
C ILE A 112 -7.84 10.14 -4.29
N ILE A 113 -7.24 9.72 -3.18
CA ILE A 113 -7.40 10.37 -1.88
C ILE A 113 -6.04 10.88 -1.43
N GLU A 114 -5.93 12.16 -1.11
CA GLU A 114 -4.75 12.69 -0.43
C GLU A 114 -4.62 12.02 0.94
N PHE A 115 -3.45 11.44 1.18
CA PHE A 115 -3.19 10.65 2.37
C PHE A 115 -1.95 11.15 3.08
N LYS A 116 -2.08 11.57 4.33
CA LYS A 116 -0.99 12.11 5.14
C LYS A 116 -1.21 11.79 6.61
N GLU A 117 -0.26 12.17 7.45
CA GLU A 117 -0.41 12.08 8.90
C GLU A 117 -1.74 12.68 9.38
N GLY A 118 -2.49 11.89 10.15
CA GLY A 118 -3.82 12.24 10.66
C GLY A 118 -4.99 11.96 9.71
N THR A 119 -4.75 11.59 8.45
CA THR A 119 -5.83 11.13 7.55
C THR A 119 -6.35 9.77 8.04
N ALA A 120 -7.67 9.63 8.15
CA ALA A 120 -8.35 8.36 8.32
C ALA A 120 -9.33 8.15 7.16
N THR A 121 -9.34 6.97 6.56
CA THR A 121 -10.17 6.67 5.39
C THR A 121 -10.75 5.26 5.45
N TYR A 122 -11.93 5.11 4.84
CA TYR A 122 -12.65 3.86 4.73
C TYR A 122 -12.51 3.33 3.30
N ILE A 123 -12.06 2.10 3.18
CA ILE A 123 -11.94 1.38 1.91
C ILE A 123 -13.14 0.44 1.81
N PRO A 124 -14.10 0.71 0.90
CA PRO A 124 -15.28 -0.12 0.82
C PRO A 124 -14.96 -1.53 0.34
N SER A 125 -15.71 -2.51 0.83
CA SER A 125 -15.61 -3.90 0.39
C SER A 125 -15.71 -4.01 -1.14
N GLY A 126 -14.82 -4.80 -1.74
CA GLY A 126 -14.74 -5.03 -3.18
C GLY A 126 -13.95 -3.98 -3.97
N TRP A 127 -13.40 -2.95 -3.31
CA TRP A 127 -12.52 -1.98 -3.95
C TRP A 127 -11.06 -2.41 -3.83
N GLY A 128 -10.35 -2.36 -4.96
CA GLY A 128 -8.92 -2.49 -4.98
C GLY A 128 -8.29 -1.23 -4.41
N HIS A 129 -7.18 -1.37 -3.70
CA HIS A 129 -6.52 -0.23 -3.06
C HIS A 129 -4.99 -0.29 -3.19
N ARG A 130 -4.35 0.86 -3.38
CA ARG A 130 -2.90 1.01 -3.51
C ARG A 130 -2.44 2.31 -2.88
N MET A 131 -1.34 2.25 -2.15
CA MET A 131 -0.69 3.42 -1.56
C MET A 131 0.47 3.86 -2.44
N VAL A 132 0.63 5.18 -2.62
CA VAL A 132 1.72 5.78 -3.38
C VAL A 132 2.39 6.83 -2.51
N ASN A 133 3.70 6.72 -2.29
CA ASN A 133 4.45 7.72 -1.54
C ASN A 133 4.92 8.82 -2.50
N THR A 134 4.28 9.99 -2.42
CA THR A 134 4.63 11.16 -3.23
C THR A 134 5.48 12.18 -2.46
N GLY A 135 5.83 11.87 -1.21
CA GLY A 135 6.69 12.69 -0.36
C GLY A 135 8.17 12.31 -0.44
N GLU A 136 8.97 13.04 0.32
CA GLU A 136 10.43 12.86 0.41
C GLU A 136 10.86 12.07 1.67
N GLN A 137 9.90 11.61 2.47
CA GLN A 137 10.13 10.80 3.67
C GLN A 137 9.34 9.49 3.61
N THR A 138 9.74 8.52 4.43
CA THR A 138 8.96 7.27 4.58
C THR A 138 7.53 7.59 5.00
N MET A 139 6.58 7.04 4.26
CA MET A 139 5.17 7.12 4.57
C MET A 139 4.80 5.90 5.41
N THR A 140 4.39 6.15 6.64
CA THR A 140 3.98 5.12 7.60
C THR A 140 2.48 5.20 7.81
N PHE A 141 1.78 4.08 7.70
CA PHE A 141 0.33 4.02 7.86
C PHE A 141 -0.14 2.70 8.48
N LEU A 142 -1.26 2.79 9.19
CA LEU A 142 -1.97 1.68 9.79
C LEU A 142 -3.09 1.23 8.85
N ALA A 143 -3.20 -0.07 8.63
CA ALA A 143 -4.33 -0.73 8.00
C ALA A 143 -5.04 -1.59 9.05
N VAL A 144 -6.38 -1.60 9.04
CA VAL A 144 -7.22 -2.45 9.90
C VAL A 144 -8.23 -3.17 9.02
N TRP A 145 -8.34 -4.49 9.15
CA TRP A 145 -9.19 -5.33 8.32
C TRP A 145 -9.75 -6.53 9.12
N PRO A 146 -10.89 -7.12 8.71
CA PRO A 146 -11.38 -8.37 9.27
C PRO A 146 -10.37 -9.52 9.12
N THR A 147 -10.23 -10.38 10.13
CA THR A 147 -9.36 -11.56 10.02
C THR A 147 -9.84 -12.53 8.94
N GLY A 148 -8.92 -13.32 8.37
CA GLY A 148 -9.27 -14.36 7.40
C GLY A 148 -9.65 -13.86 6.00
N ILE A 149 -9.32 -12.61 5.66
CA ILE A 149 -9.53 -12.07 4.31
C ILE A 149 -8.53 -12.70 3.33
N GLU A 150 -9.07 -13.30 2.27
CA GLU A 150 -8.29 -13.75 1.13
C GLU A 150 -8.00 -12.60 0.18
N HIS A 151 -6.75 -12.50 -0.25
CA HIS A 151 -6.24 -11.43 -1.11
C HIS A 151 -6.18 -11.90 -2.57
N ASP A 152 -6.71 -11.11 -3.49
CA ASP A 152 -6.71 -11.37 -4.93
C ASP A 152 -5.68 -10.47 -5.62
N TYR A 153 -4.40 -10.85 -5.50
CA TYR A 153 -3.28 -10.17 -6.16
C TYR A 153 -3.25 -10.44 -7.67
N GLU A 154 -3.79 -11.58 -8.13
CA GLU A 154 -3.81 -11.98 -9.55
C GLU A 154 -4.62 -11.01 -10.41
N VAL A 155 -5.76 -10.51 -9.89
CA VAL A 155 -6.54 -9.49 -10.58
C VAL A 155 -5.73 -8.21 -10.78
N MET A 156 -4.84 -7.85 -9.85
CA MET A 156 -3.99 -6.66 -10.01
C MET A 156 -2.95 -6.82 -11.11
N TYR A 157 -2.37 -8.01 -11.27
CA TYR A 157 -1.43 -8.24 -12.37
C TYR A 157 -2.10 -8.19 -13.75
N ARG A 158 -3.39 -8.52 -13.83
CA ARG A 158 -4.14 -8.51 -15.10
C ARG A 158 -4.79 -7.16 -15.40
N ASN A 159 -5.35 -6.52 -14.38
CA ASN A 159 -6.21 -5.35 -14.47
C ASN A 159 -5.72 -4.26 -13.51
N ASP A 160 -4.42 -3.97 -13.54
CA ASP A 160 -3.74 -2.99 -12.69
C ASP A 160 -4.53 -1.68 -12.55
N PHE A 161 -4.14 -0.82 -11.60
CA PHE A 161 -4.74 0.51 -11.50
C PHE A 161 -4.66 1.22 -12.85
N LYS A 162 -5.79 1.79 -13.30
CA LYS A 162 -5.90 2.46 -14.60
C LYS A 162 -5.06 3.73 -14.72
N VAL A 163 -4.42 4.15 -13.64
CA VAL A 163 -3.55 5.33 -13.60
C VAL A 163 -2.21 4.98 -13.00
N ARG A 164 -1.17 5.59 -13.56
CA ARG A 164 0.17 5.73 -13.00
C ARG A 164 0.29 7.06 -12.28
N VAL A 165 1.16 7.10 -11.28
CA VAL A 165 1.44 8.33 -10.52
C VAL A 165 2.92 8.66 -10.71
N LEU A 166 3.19 9.65 -11.56
CA LEU A 166 4.54 10.03 -11.99
C LEU A 166 5.02 11.30 -11.29
N LYS A 167 6.34 11.41 -11.11
CA LYS A 167 7.02 12.61 -10.64
C LYS A 167 7.33 13.51 -11.85
N GLY A 168 6.63 14.64 -11.95
CA GLY A 168 6.90 15.69 -12.93
C GLY A 168 7.62 16.90 -12.31
N ASP A 169 8.02 17.85 -13.16
CA ASP A 169 8.79 19.05 -12.77
C ASP A 169 8.12 19.91 -11.68
N GLY A 170 6.79 19.86 -11.59
CA GLY A 170 5.98 20.63 -10.64
C GLY A 170 5.23 19.80 -9.59
N GLY A 171 5.50 18.49 -9.49
CA GLY A 171 4.81 17.60 -8.55
C GLY A 171 4.22 16.36 -9.21
N VAL A 172 3.04 15.93 -8.75
CA VAL A 172 2.40 14.69 -9.19
C VAL A 172 1.73 14.86 -10.55
N VAL A 173 2.01 13.93 -11.46
CA VAL A 173 1.35 13.80 -12.76
C VAL A 173 0.64 12.44 -12.83
N PHE A 174 -0.60 12.43 -13.31
CA PHE A 174 -1.34 11.19 -13.55
C PHE A 174 -1.28 10.85 -15.04
N GLU A 175 -0.93 9.59 -15.34
CA GLU A 175 -0.90 9.04 -16.70
C GLU A 175 -1.82 7.82 -16.76
N ASP A 176 -2.71 7.74 -17.74
CA ASP A 176 -3.57 6.56 -17.94
C ASP A 176 -2.75 5.33 -18.36
N ARG A 177 -3.19 4.14 -17.95
CA ARG A 177 -2.55 2.85 -18.23
C ARG A 177 -3.31 2.02 -19.26
#